data_AF-A0A969I4X4-F1
#
_entry.id   AF-A0A969I4X4-F1
#
_cell.length_a   1.000
_cell.length_b   1.000
_cell.length_c   1.000
_cell.angle_alpha   90.00
_cell.angle_beta   90.00
_cell.angle_gamma   90.00
#
_symmetry.space_group_name_H-M   'P 1'
#
loop_
_entity.id
_entity.type
_entity.pdbx_description
1 polymer ?
#
loop_
_entity_poly.entity_id
_entity_poly.type
_entity_poly.pdbx_seq_one_letter_code
_entity_poly.pdbx_strand_id
1 'polypeptide(L)'
;MYPTAPSASSAPQLQDLTLVKAPDAGQLDNIKAHLDLVLLAIEALTGLGSEAMLAAAATLKVEGAVGDRVALWRLRQSNPHRKSSGGRKKLDVEEARALVLIVCHLAQKHQELIRRAVTLLEEMTGQGREPHQAALLGDYLDTFSNTYQERMEASATVTSEMLKQLAFKLLIDLLFYSAANGHRRFWLALLDRAQ
;
A
#
# COMPACT_ATOMS: atom_id res chain seq x y z
N MET A 1 5.35 -26.96 37.86
CA MET A 1 6.08 -26.05 36.93
C MET A 1 5.30 -26.03 35.63
N TYR A 2 4.62 -24.92 35.31
CA TYR A 2 3.91 -24.78 34.04
C TYR A 2 4.93 -24.50 32.92
N PRO A 3 4.80 -25.11 31.74
CA PRO A 3 5.62 -24.74 30.60
C PRO A 3 5.12 -23.39 30.06
N THR A 4 6.02 -22.40 30.04
CA THR A 4 5.85 -21.13 29.38
C THR A 4 5.67 -21.35 27.87
N ALA A 5 4.60 -20.79 27.31
CA ALA A 5 4.34 -20.80 25.87
C ALA A 5 5.49 -20.12 25.10
N PRO A 6 5.83 -20.58 23.88
CA PRO A 6 6.87 -19.96 23.07
C PRO A 6 6.40 -18.56 22.63
N SER A 7 7.17 -17.55 22.99
CA SER A 7 7.04 -16.19 22.45
C SER A 7 7.05 -16.25 20.93
N ALA A 8 6.00 -15.72 20.29
CA ALA A 8 5.93 -15.61 18.84
C ALA A 8 7.16 -14.86 18.32
N SER A 9 8.05 -15.57 17.62
CA SER A 9 9.21 -14.98 16.97
C SER A 9 8.73 -14.01 15.91
N SER A 10 8.82 -12.70 16.19
CA SER A 10 8.56 -11.65 15.22
C SER A 10 9.54 -11.79 14.03
N ALA A 11 9.05 -11.52 12.82
CA ALA A 11 9.89 -11.52 11.63
C ALA A 11 11.05 -10.52 11.82
N PRO A 12 12.30 -10.83 11.42
CA PRO A 12 13.45 -9.94 11.61
C PRO A 12 13.22 -8.57 10.96
N GLN A 13 12.49 -8.51 9.84
CA GLN A 13 12.11 -7.28 9.15
C GLN A 13 11.20 -6.35 9.97
N LEU A 14 10.43 -6.90 10.92
CA LEU A 14 9.63 -6.08 11.82
C LEU A 14 10.57 -5.25 12.70
N GLN A 15 11.67 -5.82 13.20
CA GLN A 15 12.65 -5.13 14.05
C GLN A 15 13.27 -3.90 13.35
N ASP A 16 13.42 -3.93 12.03
CA ASP A 16 13.91 -2.78 11.24
C ASP A 16 12.96 -1.57 11.24
N LEU A 17 11.71 -1.77 11.65
CA LEU A 17 10.65 -0.75 11.68
C LEU A 17 10.42 -0.19 13.09
N THR A 18 11.34 -0.43 14.03
CA THR A 18 11.25 0.15 15.39
C THR A 18 11.22 1.67 15.34
N LEU A 19 10.29 2.25 16.11
CA LEU A 19 10.10 3.68 16.22
C LEU A 19 10.83 4.25 17.44
N VAL A 20 11.44 5.42 17.27
CA VAL A 20 11.94 6.23 18.40
C VAL A 20 10.78 6.97 19.09
N LYS A 21 9.73 7.32 18.34
CA LYS A 21 8.51 7.95 18.82
C LYS A 21 7.30 7.36 18.07
N ALA A 22 6.26 6.97 18.81
CA ALA A 22 5.02 6.49 18.20
C ALA A 22 4.28 7.65 17.50
N PRO A 23 3.73 7.44 16.29
CA PRO A 23 2.89 8.43 15.62
C PRO A 23 1.63 8.70 16.44
N ASP A 24 1.17 9.95 16.43
CA ASP A 24 -0.12 10.31 17.02
C ASP A 24 -1.29 9.85 16.15
N ALA A 25 -2.53 10.07 16.63
CA ALA A 25 -3.73 9.62 15.92
C ALA A 25 -3.91 10.26 14.54
N GLY A 26 -3.57 11.54 14.36
CA GLY A 26 -3.65 12.22 13.07
C GLY A 26 -2.60 11.70 12.11
N GLN A 27 -1.38 11.48 12.61
CA GLN A 27 -0.30 10.84 11.84
C GLN A 27 -0.70 9.43 11.39
N LEU A 28 -1.33 8.64 12.26
CA LEU A 28 -1.82 7.29 11.92
C LEU A 28 -2.94 7.32 10.86
N ASP A 29 -3.83 8.32 10.88
CA ASP A 29 -4.85 8.50 9.85
C ASP A 29 -4.20 8.83 8.48
N ASN A 30 -3.17 9.67 8.46
CA ASN A 30 -2.39 9.98 7.24
C ASN A 30 -1.63 8.75 6.72
N ILE A 31 -0.99 8.00 7.61
CA ILE A 31 -0.29 6.74 7.29
C ILE A 31 -1.28 5.75 6.67
N LYS A 32 -2.47 5.60 7.27
CA LYS A 32 -3.53 4.72 6.76
C LYS A 32 -3.96 5.11 5.35
N ALA A 33 -4.23 6.39 5.11
CA ALA A 33 -4.59 6.88 3.78
C ALA A 33 -3.49 6.59 2.74
N HIS A 34 -2.23 6.80 3.12
CA HIS A 34 -1.13 6.54 2.20
C HIS A 34 -0.90 5.05 1.92
N LEU A 35 -1.00 4.19 2.95
CA LEU A 35 -0.95 2.73 2.79
C LEU A 35 -2.02 2.24 1.81
N ASP A 36 -3.24 2.79 1.91
CA ASP A 36 -4.34 2.41 1.01
C ASP A 36 -4.08 2.79 -0.44
N LEU A 37 -3.46 3.96 -0.68
CA LEU A 37 -3.05 4.37 -2.02
C LEU A 37 -1.97 3.47 -2.61
N VAL A 38 -0.97 3.07 -1.81
CA VAL A 38 0.08 2.16 -2.29
C VAL A 38 -0.48 0.76 -2.54
N LEU A 39 -1.37 0.27 -1.67
CA LEU A 39 -2.08 -0.99 -1.88
C LEU A 39 -2.95 -0.95 -3.13
N LEU A 40 -3.65 0.16 -3.37
CA LEU A 40 -4.43 0.39 -4.58
C LEU A 40 -3.54 0.35 -5.84
N ALA A 41 -2.38 1.00 -5.80
CA ALA A 41 -1.44 1.02 -6.91
C ALA A 41 -0.93 -0.38 -7.26
N ILE A 42 -0.53 -1.18 -6.27
CA ILE A 42 -0.06 -2.54 -6.57
C ILE A 42 -1.21 -3.44 -7.05
N GLU A 43 -2.42 -3.32 -6.50
CA GLU A 43 -3.60 -4.05 -6.99
C GLU A 43 -3.92 -3.70 -8.45
N ALA A 44 -3.95 -2.42 -8.79
CA ALA A 44 -4.24 -1.96 -10.13
C ALA A 44 -3.20 -2.44 -11.16
N LEU A 45 -1.93 -2.53 -10.76
CA LEU A 45 -0.87 -2.99 -11.64
C LEU A 45 -0.88 -4.51 -11.84
N THR A 46 -1.23 -5.27 -10.81
CA THR A 46 -1.03 -6.73 -10.76
C THR A 46 -2.31 -7.55 -10.88
N GLY A 47 -3.48 -6.92 -10.71
CA GLY A 47 -4.76 -7.61 -10.59
C GLY A 47 -4.92 -8.43 -9.30
N LEU A 48 -4.05 -8.22 -8.31
CA LEU A 48 -4.13 -8.94 -7.04
C LEU A 48 -5.38 -8.53 -6.25
N GLY A 49 -5.97 -9.51 -5.55
CA GLY A 49 -7.07 -9.29 -4.61
C GLY A 49 -6.64 -9.46 -3.15
N SER A 50 -7.62 -9.37 -2.25
CA SER A 50 -7.41 -9.53 -0.80
C SER A 50 -6.83 -10.89 -0.40
N GLU A 51 -7.07 -11.96 -1.18
CA GLU A 51 -6.47 -13.27 -0.92
C GLU A 51 -4.94 -13.27 -1.03
N ALA A 52 -4.38 -12.53 -1.98
CA ALA A 52 -2.94 -12.43 -2.11
C ALA A 52 -2.32 -11.70 -0.91
N MET A 53 -3.03 -10.72 -0.35
CA MET A 53 -2.61 -9.99 0.85
C MET A 53 -2.66 -10.88 2.09
N LEU A 54 -3.72 -11.67 2.26
CA LEU A 54 -3.82 -12.64 3.35
C LEU A 54 -2.73 -13.72 3.24
N ALA A 55 -2.46 -14.23 2.04
CA ALA A 55 -1.38 -15.18 1.81
C ALA A 55 0.01 -14.58 2.10
N ALA A 56 0.22 -13.30 1.78
CA ALA A 56 1.43 -12.58 2.15
C ALA A 56 1.53 -12.41 3.68
N ALA A 57 0.43 -12.07 4.36
CA ALA A 57 0.38 -11.97 5.81
C ALA A 57 0.75 -13.30 6.49
N ALA A 58 0.24 -14.42 5.96
CA ALA A 58 0.58 -15.77 6.38
C ALA A 58 2.07 -16.08 6.22
N THR A 59 2.59 -15.81 5.03
CA THR A 59 4.01 -16.04 4.70
C THR A 59 4.94 -15.25 5.63
N LEU A 60 4.56 -14.02 5.96
CA LEU A 60 5.32 -13.11 6.82
C LEU A 60 5.04 -13.32 8.31
N LYS A 61 4.11 -14.20 8.68
CA LYS A 61 3.65 -14.46 10.06
C LYS A 61 3.13 -13.20 10.77
N VAL A 62 2.42 -12.34 10.04
CA VAL A 62 1.79 -11.10 10.57
C VAL A 62 0.26 -11.15 10.56
N GLU A 63 -0.34 -12.33 10.36
CA GLU A 63 -1.79 -12.56 10.33
C GLU A 63 -2.49 -12.03 11.58
N GLY A 64 -1.85 -12.15 12.75
CA GLY A 64 -2.40 -11.67 14.02
C GLY A 64 -2.65 -10.16 14.06
N ALA A 65 -1.90 -9.37 13.28
CA ALA A 65 -2.09 -7.92 13.17
C ALA A 65 -3.19 -7.58 12.15
N VAL A 66 -3.21 -8.26 11.00
CA VAL A 66 -4.13 -7.94 9.90
C VAL A 66 -5.55 -8.48 10.15
N GLY A 67 -5.66 -9.64 10.80
CA GLY A 67 -6.92 -10.34 11.03
C GLY A 67 -7.45 -11.04 9.77
N ASP A 68 -8.77 -11.16 9.68
CA ASP A 68 -9.45 -11.80 8.55
C ASP A 68 -9.66 -10.84 7.35
N ARG A 69 -10.28 -11.35 6.28
CA ARG A 69 -10.58 -10.56 5.07
C ARG A 69 -11.39 -9.29 5.38
N VAL A 70 -12.30 -9.35 6.35
CA VAL A 70 -13.17 -8.22 6.73
C VAL A 70 -12.37 -7.17 7.51
N ALA A 71 -11.49 -7.60 8.40
CA ALA A 71 -10.56 -6.74 9.11
C ALA A 71 -9.62 -6.02 8.12
N LEU A 72 -9.03 -6.75 7.17
CA LEU A 72 -8.22 -6.18 6.10
C LEU A 72 -9.01 -5.14 5.28
N TRP A 73 -10.25 -5.43 4.92
CA TRP A 73 -11.09 -4.48 4.20
C TRP A 73 -11.41 -3.22 5.02
N ARG A 74 -11.67 -3.34 6.33
CA ARG A 74 -11.90 -2.19 7.23
C ARG A 74 -10.65 -1.34 7.40
N LEU A 75 -9.47 -1.97 7.42
CA LEU A 75 -8.19 -1.26 7.42
C LEU A 75 -7.99 -0.48 6.11
N ARG A 76 -8.55 -0.98 4.99
CA ARG A 76 -8.39 -0.38 3.67
C ARG A 76 -9.45 0.65 3.26
N GLN A 77 -10.32 1.03 4.20
CA GLN A 77 -11.27 2.12 4.06
C GLN A 77 -10.76 3.36 4.80
N SER A 78 -9.72 4.00 4.29
CA SER A 78 -9.17 5.26 4.80
C SER A 78 -10.05 6.49 4.54
N ASN A 79 -11.12 6.38 3.77
CA ASN A 79 -11.88 7.52 3.30
C ASN A 79 -12.54 8.31 4.48
N PRO A 80 -12.09 9.54 4.80
CA PRO A 80 -12.51 10.26 6.01
C PRO A 80 -13.97 10.72 5.98
N HIS A 81 -14.53 10.96 4.78
CA HIS A 81 -15.85 11.56 4.57
C HIS A 81 -17.00 10.55 4.48
N ARG A 82 -16.70 9.26 4.28
CA ARG A 82 -17.73 8.24 4.15
C ARG A 82 -18.45 8.02 5.49
N LYS A 83 -19.74 8.34 5.53
CA LYS A 83 -20.65 8.03 6.66
C LYS A 83 -20.91 6.51 6.69
N SER A 84 -19.92 5.73 7.11
CA SER A 84 -20.08 4.28 7.27
C SER A 84 -20.70 3.97 8.62
N SER A 85 -21.91 3.41 8.60
CA SER A 85 -22.64 2.84 9.74
C SER A 85 -21.99 1.58 10.34
N GLY A 86 -20.79 1.20 9.88
CA GLY A 86 -20.05 0.02 10.34
C GLY A 86 -18.65 0.38 10.82
N GLY A 87 -18.55 0.96 12.01
CA GLY A 87 -17.36 1.07 12.88
C GLY A 87 -16.01 1.33 12.20
N ARG A 88 -15.54 2.59 12.24
CA ARG A 88 -14.15 2.94 11.89
C ARG A 88 -13.16 2.20 12.79
N LYS A 89 -12.41 1.23 12.25
CA LYS A 89 -11.22 0.71 12.92
C LYS A 89 -10.09 1.74 12.71
N LYS A 90 -9.57 2.27 13.82
CA LYS A 90 -8.36 3.09 13.81
C LYS A 90 -7.18 2.16 13.53
N LEU A 91 -6.28 2.59 12.65
CA LEU A 91 -5.04 1.88 12.38
C LEU A 91 -4.13 2.02 13.59
N ASP A 92 -3.60 0.93 14.12
CA ASP A 92 -2.51 0.95 15.09
C ASP A 92 -1.13 0.80 14.42
N VAL A 93 -0.07 0.99 15.20
CA VAL A 93 1.30 0.94 14.69
C VAL A 93 1.69 -0.47 14.20
N GLU A 94 1.22 -1.52 14.86
CA GLU A 94 1.55 -2.90 14.50
C GLU A 94 0.85 -3.30 13.18
N GLU A 95 -0.41 -2.90 13.02
CA GLU A 95 -1.16 -3.03 11.77
C GLU A 95 -0.48 -2.27 10.63
N ALA A 96 -0.03 -1.03 10.89
CA ALA A 96 0.68 -0.24 9.89
C ALA A 96 1.97 -0.92 9.44
N ARG A 97 2.78 -1.43 10.39
CA ARG A 97 4.01 -2.17 10.09
C ARG A 97 3.73 -3.46 9.33
N ALA A 98 2.69 -4.20 9.71
CA ALA A 98 2.28 -5.42 9.00
C ALA A 98 1.91 -5.12 7.54
N LEU A 99 1.13 -4.05 7.29
CA LEU A 99 0.75 -3.64 5.94
C LEU A 99 1.96 -3.21 5.11
N VAL A 100 2.93 -2.50 5.70
CA VAL A 100 4.21 -2.18 5.03
C VAL A 100 4.92 -3.43 4.54
N LEU A 101 5.06 -4.44 5.42
CA LEU A 101 5.73 -5.69 5.07
C LEU A 101 4.99 -6.44 3.97
N ILE A 102 3.65 -6.49 4.02
CA ILE A 102 2.81 -7.12 2.99
C ILE A 102 2.99 -6.44 1.65
N VAL A 103 2.93 -5.10 1.60
CA VAL A 103 3.15 -4.33 0.37
C VAL A 103 4.52 -4.62 -0.22
N CYS A 104 5.58 -4.57 0.60
CA CYS A 104 6.94 -4.81 0.13
C CYS A 104 7.13 -6.25 -0.36
N HIS A 105 6.54 -7.24 0.32
CA HIS A 105 6.59 -8.64 -0.11
C HIS A 105 5.91 -8.84 -1.46
N LEU A 106 4.71 -8.27 -1.66
CA LEU A 106 4.00 -8.33 -2.93
C LEU A 106 4.77 -7.57 -4.03
N ALA A 107 5.31 -6.39 -3.72
CA ALA A 107 6.10 -5.61 -4.67
C ALA A 107 7.36 -6.35 -5.11
N GLN A 108 8.04 -7.05 -4.19
CA GLN A 108 9.18 -7.92 -4.50
C GLN A 108 8.76 -9.08 -5.43
N LYS A 109 7.63 -9.72 -5.15
CA LYS A 109 7.11 -10.82 -5.97
C LYS A 109 6.74 -10.39 -7.39
N HIS A 110 6.35 -9.13 -7.58
CA HIS A 110 5.99 -8.52 -8.86
C HIS A 110 7.02 -7.50 -9.36
N GLN A 111 8.27 -7.60 -8.92
CA GLN A 111 9.30 -6.60 -9.20
C GLN A 111 9.58 -6.42 -10.70
N GLU A 112 9.61 -7.52 -11.47
CA GLU A 112 9.82 -7.46 -12.92
C GLU A 112 8.71 -6.67 -13.63
N LEU A 113 7.45 -6.84 -13.21
CA LEU A 113 6.32 -6.09 -13.76
C LEU A 113 6.41 -4.61 -13.40
N ILE A 114 6.76 -4.29 -12.16
CA ILE A 114 6.96 -2.91 -11.70
C ILE A 114 8.08 -2.23 -12.49
N ARG A 115 9.22 -2.91 -12.67
CA ARG A 115 10.35 -2.40 -13.46
C ARG A 115 9.93 -2.13 -14.91
N ARG A 116 9.27 -3.10 -15.54
CA ARG A 116 8.77 -2.95 -16.92
C ARG A 116 7.82 -1.76 -17.06
N ALA A 117 6.89 -1.59 -16.12
CA ALA A 117 5.95 -0.47 -16.14
C ALA A 117 6.67 0.88 -15.99
N VAL A 118 7.65 0.99 -15.08
CA VAL A 118 8.44 2.22 -14.92
C VAL A 118 9.30 2.51 -16.14
N THR A 119 10.00 1.51 -16.70
CA THR A 119 10.79 1.69 -17.93
C THR A 119 9.90 2.17 -19.08
N LEU A 120 8.71 1.60 -19.23
CA LEU A 120 7.76 2.02 -20.26
C LEU A 120 7.27 3.46 -20.03
N LEU A 121 7.08 3.87 -18.78
CA LEU A 121 6.74 5.25 -18.43
C LEU A 121 7.86 6.22 -18.82
N GLU A 122 9.11 5.88 -18.50
CA GLU A 122 10.30 6.65 -18.89
C GLU A 122 10.45 6.75 -20.41
N GLU A 123 10.26 5.65 -21.15
CA GLU A 123 10.33 5.63 -22.61
C GLU A 123 9.26 6.52 -23.25
N MET A 124 8.01 6.41 -22.81
CA MET A 124 6.89 7.18 -23.36
C MET A 124 7.06 8.67 -23.10
N THR A 125 7.42 9.04 -21.87
CA THR A 125 7.69 10.44 -21.50
C THR A 125 8.91 11.01 -22.23
N GLY A 126 9.99 10.23 -22.38
CA GLY A 126 11.19 10.63 -23.14
C GLY A 126 10.91 10.86 -24.63
N GLN A 127 9.92 10.17 -25.20
CA GLN A 127 9.46 10.36 -26.59
C GLN A 127 8.41 11.47 -26.74
N GLY A 128 8.00 12.14 -25.65
CA GLY A 128 6.91 13.13 -25.66
C GLY A 128 5.53 12.53 -25.98
N ARG A 129 5.36 11.21 -25.76
CA ARG A 129 4.10 10.50 -25.94
C ARG A 129 3.35 10.39 -24.63
N GLU A 130 2.03 10.41 -24.71
CA GLU A 130 1.18 10.20 -23.54
C GLU A 130 1.33 8.75 -23.02
N PRO A 131 1.73 8.53 -21.75
CA PRO A 131 2.02 7.20 -21.23
C PRO A 131 0.85 6.22 -21.32
N HIS A 132 -0.40 6.71 -21.21
CA HIS A 132 -1.61 5.89 -21.33
C HIS A 132 -1.81 5.25 -22.72
N GLN A 133 -1.06 5.68 -23.75
CA GLN A 133 -1.09 5.04 -25.06
C GLN A 133 -0.43 3.65 -25.05
N ALA A 134 0.41 3.36 -24.07
CA ALA A 134 0.98 2.05 -23.89
C ALA A 134 0.01 1.18 -23.09
N ALA A 135 -0.40 0.02 -23.64
CA ALA A 135 -1.47 -0.82 -23.08
C ALA A 135 -1.29 -1.09 -21.56
N LEU A 136 -0.09 -1.50 -21.14
CA LEU A 136 0.21 -1.75 -19.72
C LEU A 136 -0.05 -0.55 -18.81
N LEU A 137 0.30 0.66 -19.25
CA LEU A 137 0.11 1.88 -18.46
C LEU A 137 -1.32 2.40 -18.55
N GLY A 138 -1.98 2.22 -19.69
CA GLY A 138 -3.41 2.50 -19.85
C GLY A 138 -4.27 1.64 -18.93
N ASP A 139 -4.09 0.31 -18.99
CA ASP A 139 -4.83 -0.65 -18.16
C ASP A 139 -4.61 -0.39 -16.66
N TYR A 140 -3.37 -0.06 -16.27
CA TYR A 140 -3.02 0.33 -14.91
C TYR A 140 -3.76 1.60 -14.47
N LEU A 141 -3.75 2.65 -15.28
CA LEU A 141 -4.40 3.92 -14.98
C LEU A 141 -5.92 3.78 -14.88
N ASP A 142 -6.53 3.04 -15.79
CA ASP A 142 -7.97 2.80 -15.81
C ASP A 142 -8.39 2.04 -14.55
N THR A 143 -7.68 0.94 -14.25
CA THR A 143 -7.94 0.14 -13.03
C THR A 143 -7.73 0.96 -11.77
N PHE A 144 -6.66 1.76 -11.70
CA PHE A 144 -6.38 2.63 -10.56
C PHE A 144 -7.47 3.68 -10.37
N SER A 145 -7.86 4.37 -11.44
CA SER A 145 -8.84 5.47 -11.39
C SER A 145 -10.23 4.96 -11.01
N ASN A 146 -10.67 3.85 -11.61
CA ASN A 146 -11.96 3.22 -11.28
C ASN A 146 -11.99 2.79 -9.82
N THR A 147 -10.96 2.06 -9.38
CA THR A 147 -10.90 1.56 -7.99
C THR A 147 -10.74 2.70 -6.98
N TYR A 148 -10.03 3.78 -7.33
CA TYR A 148 -9.95 4.98 -6.52
C TYR A 148 -11.34 5.59 -6.34
N GLN A 149 -12.08 5.83 -7.42
CA GLN A 149 -13.42 6.46 -7.36
C GLN A 149 -14.43 5.63 -6.58
N GLU A 150 -14.38 4.29 -6.69
CA GLU A 150 -15.25 3.39 -5.93
C GLU A 150 -15.00 3.43 -4.42
N ARG A 151 -13.73 3.56 -4.00
CA ARG A 151 -13.33 3.49 -2.59
C ARG A 151 -13.27 4.87 -1.92
N MET A 152 -12.72 5.83 -2.65
CA MET A 152 -12.56 7.22 -2.28
C MET A 152 -13.69 8.00 -2.96
N GLU A 153 -14.88 8.04 -2.33
CA GLU A 153 -16.04 8.87 -2.71
C GLU A 153 -15.57 10.08 -3.51
N ALA A 154 -15.95 10.16 -4.78
CA ALA A 154 -15.47 11.17 -5.71
C ALA A 154 -15.67 12.57 -5.10
N SER A 155 -14.61 13.15 -4.55
CA SER A 155 -14.65 14.55 -4.17
C SER A 155 -14.64 15.34 -5.46
N ALA A 156 -15.52 16.34 -5.57
CA ALA A 156 -15.62 17.20 -6.76
C ALA A 156 -14.30 17.93 -7.12
N THR A 157 -13.29 17.83 -6.25
CA THR A 157 -11.97 18.45 -6.36
C THR A 157 -10.90 17.56 -7.01
N VAL A 158 -11.10 16.24 -7.12
CA VAL A 158 -10.08 15.34 -7.69
C VAL A 158 -10.30 15.22 -9.20
N THR A 159 -9.36 15.72 -9.99
CA THR A 159 -9.40 15.64 -11.45
C THR A 159 -8.73 14.37 -11.97
N SER A 160 -9.07 13.96 -13.20
CA SER A 160 -8.41 12.82 -13.87
C SER A 160 -6.89 13.00 -13.97
N GLU A 161 -6.42 14.23 -14.23
CA GLU A 161 -4.99 14.53 -14.32
C GLU A 161 -4.28 14.34 -12.98
N MET A 162 -4.91 14.76 -11.86
CA MET A 162 -4.36 14.52 -10.52
C MET A 162 -4.26 13.04 -10.19
N LEU A 163 -5.26 12.24 -10.59
CA LEU A 163 -5.23 10.78 -10.41
C LEU A 163 -4.13 10.14 -11.24
N LYS A 164 -3.96 10.56 -12.49
CA LYS A 164 -2.88 10.10 -13.37
C LYS A 164 -1.51 10.37 -12.75
N GLN A 165 -1.27 11.59 -12.27
CA GLN A 165 -0.02 11.98 -11.62
C GLN A 165 0.22 11.20 -10.33
N LEU A 166 -0.83 11.01 -9.52
CA LEU A 166 -0.75 10.21 -8.30
C LEU A 166 -0.41 8.74 -8.60
N ALA A 167 -1.07 8.13 -9.59
CA ALA A 167 -0.83 6.75 -9.99
C ALA A 167 0.62 6.56 -10.43
N PHE A 168 1.15 7.41 -11.31
CA PHE A 168 2.55 7.31 -11.75
C PHE A 168 3.55 7.56 -10.63
N LYS A 169 3.28 8.50 -9.72
CA LYS A 169 4.10 8.69 -8.53
C LYS A 169 4.14 7.42 -7.68
N LEU A 170 2.99 6.78 -7.45
CA LEU A 170 2.91 5.54 -6.68
C LEU A 170 3.59 4.36 -7.39
N LEU A 171 3.50 4.29 -8.72
CA LEU A 171 4.21 3.30 -9.53
C LEU A 171 5.72 3.42 -9.36
N ILE A 172 6.24 4.64 -9.35
CA ILE A 172 7.66 4.93 -9.08
C ILE A 172 8.01 4.59 -7.61
N ASP A 173 7.18 4.96 -6.64
CA ASP A 173 7.36 4.60 -5.23
C ASP A 173 7.45 3.06 -5.06
N LEU A 174 6.59 2.30 -5.75
CA LEU A 174 6.60 0.82 -5.75
C LEU A 174 7.92 0.24 -6.26
N LEU A 175 8.60 0.88 -7.20
CA LEU A 175 9.94 0.45 -7.64
C LEU A 175 10.92 0.42 -6.46
N PHE A 176 10.91 1.46 -5.63
CA PHE A 176 11.77 1.52 -4.44
C PHE A 176 11.34 0.54 -3.36
N TYR A 177 10.03 0.33 -3.19
CA TYR A 177 9.49 -0.59 -2.19
C TYR A 177 9.69 -2.07 -2.57
N SER A 178 9.87 -2.37 -3.87
CA SER A 178 10.24 -3.71 -4.37
C SER A 178 11.70 -4.09 -4.10
N ALA A 179 12.55 -3.17 -3.63
CA ALA A 179 13.94 -3.47 -3.33
C ALA A 179 14.09 -4.29 -2.03
N ALA A 180 15.26 -4.92 -1.84
CA ALA A 180 15.54 -5.76 -0.66
C ALA A 180 15.33 -5.04 0.69
N ASN A 181 15.64 -3.74 0.76
CA ASN A 181 15.42 -2.88 1.94
C ASN A 181 14.23 -1.90 1.76
N GLY A 182 13.29 -2.27 0.89
CA GLY A 182 12.14 -1.43 0.53
C GLY A 182 11.23 -1.12 1.73
N HIS A 183 11.08 -2.06 2.66
CA HIS A 183 10.23 -1.91 3.86
C HIS A 183 10.67 -0.76 4.75
N ARG A 184 11.99 -0.63 5.01
CA ARG A 184 12.53 0.47 5.81
C ARG A 184 12.35 1.82 5.12
N ARG A 185 12.57 1.88 3.80
CA ARG A 185 12.35 3.11 3.01
C ARG A 185 10.88 3.50 3.02
N PHE A 186 9.99 2.54 2.82
CA PHE A 186 8.56 2.77 2.82
C PHE A 186 8.08 3.29 4.17
N TRP A 187 8.52 2.65 5.26
CA TRP A 187 8.16 3.08 6.61
C TRP A 187 8.62 4.50 6.93
N LEU A 188 9.86 4.85 6.58
CA LEU A 188 10.36 6.21 6.77
C LEU A 188 9.59 7.23 5.91
N ALA A 189 9.27 6.89 4.66
CA ALA A 189 8.48 7.74 3.78
C ALA A 189 7.05 7.97 4.33
N LEU A 190 6.44 6.96 4.96
CA LEU A 190 5.15 7.08 5.63
C LEU A 190 5.22 8.05 6.82
N LEU A 191 6.24 7.92 7.66
CA LEU A 191 6.41 8.78 8.84
C LEU A 191 6.71 10.24 8.45
N ASP A 192 7.51 10.46 7.41
CA ASP A 192 7.84 11.80 6.91
C ASP A 192 6.61 12.50 6.31
N ARG A 193 5.82 11.78 5.51
CA ARG A 193 4.59 12.30 4.89
C ARG A 193 3.44 12.51 5.88
N ALA A 194 3.52 11.93 7.08
CA ALA A 194 2.47 12.00 8.08
C ALA A 194 2.60 13.21 9.03
N GLN A 195 3.73 13.93 8.99
CA GLN A 195 4.01 15.10 9.83
C GLN A 195 3.10 16.30 9.55
#